data_AF-A0A1W1DJE7-F1
#
_entry.id   AF-A0A1W1DJE7-F1
#
_cell.length_a   1.000
_cell.length_b   1.000
_cell.length_c   1.000
_cell.angle_alpha   90.00
_cell.angle_beta   90.00
_cell.angle_gamma   90.00
#
_symmetry.space_group_name_H-M   'P 1'
#
loop_
_entity.id
_entity.type
_entity.pdbx_description
1 polymer ?
#
loop_
_entity_poly.entity_id
_entity_poly.type
_entity_poly.pdbx_seq_one_letter_code
_entity_poly.pdbx_strand_id
1 'polypeptide(L)'
;MSNKEILIFRGKGGRETLKESLGKNNIVEYIEVYERTQCKITPSHHEVLAQFLNNDKGVITITSVENLSTMMAMIEQINADAVQSIKHYPLVVLSERIKIYAQSIGFNQIEVAQKTNDEGLVKAIDSIS
;
A
#
# COMPACT_ATOMS: atom_id res chain seq x y z
N MET A 1 -20.51 6.10 25.31
CA MET A 1 -19.42 6.32 26.27
C MET A 1 -19.18 7.81 26.40
N SER A 2 -19.12 8.33 27.62
CA SER A 2 -18.93 9.74 27.92
C SER A 2 -18.04 9.91 29.16
N ASN A 3 -17.34 11.04 29.23
CA ASN A 3 -16.39 11.41 30.31
C ASN A 3 -15.33 10.34 30.57
N LYS A 4 -14.79 9.73 29.49
CA LYS A 4 -13.65 8.83 29.57
C LYS A 4 -12.37 9.53 29.12
N GLU A 5 -11.26 9.09 29.68
CA GLU A 5 -9.92 9.35 29.16
C GLU A 5 -9.56 8.17 28.27
N ILE A 6 -9.31 8.44 26.99
CA ILE A 6 -9.03 7.44 25.97
C ILE A 6 -7.67 7.73 25.37
N LEU A 7 -6.79 6.74 25.42
CA LEU A 7 -5.47 6.80 24.82
C LEU A 7 -5.42 5.94 23.56
N ILE A 8 -4.99 6.50 22.44
CA ILE A 8 -4.89 5.80 21.16
C ILE A 8 -3.42 5.70 20.76
N PHE A 9 -2.90 4.48 20.76
CA PHE A 9 -1.56 4.15 20.25
C PHE A 9 -1.62 4.00 18.73
N ARG A 10 -0.81 4.78 18.01
CA ARG A 10 -0.83 4.80 16.54
C ARG A 10 0.55 5.09 15.95
N GLY A 11 0.64 4.99 14.64
CA GLY A 11 1.74 5.60 13.90
C GLY A 11 1.55 7.10 13.76
N LYS A 12 2.66 7.81 13.57
CA LYS A 12 2.70 9.25 13.32
C LYS A 12 1.85 9.64 12.11
N GLY A 13 1.01 10.65 12.29
CA GLY A 13 0.04 11.09 11.28
C GLY A 13 -1.09 10.08 11.00
N GLY A 14 -1.86 10.26 9.92
CA GLY A 14 -2.97 9.39 9.50
C GLY A 14 -4.36 10.04 9.67
N ARG A 15 -5.43 9.23 9.74
CA ARG A 15 -6.81 9.75 9.83
C ARG A 15 -7.15 10.27 11.23
N GLU A 16 -7.91 11.37 11.30
CA GLU A 16 -8.35 12.00 12.55
C GLU A 16 -9.79 11.62 12.96
N THR A 17 -10.52 10.96 12.07
CA THR A 17 -11.95 10.66 12.22
C THR A 17 -12.29 9.97 13.55
N LEU A 18 -11.43 9.07 14.04
CA LEU A 18 -11.68 8.34 15.28
C LEU A 18 -11.58 9.25 16.51
N LYS A 19 -10.52 10.08 16.60
CA LYS A 19 -10.36 11.04 17.69
C LYS A 19 -11.42 12.12 17.65
N GLU A 20 -11.73 12.64 16.46
CA GLU A 20 -12.82 13.61 16.29
C GLU A 20 -14.16 13.03 16.76
N SER A 21 -14.45 11.77 16.43
CA SER A 21 -15.70 11.12 16.81
C SER A 21 -15.78 10.83 18.31
N LEU A 22 -14.71 10.28 18.90
CA LEU A 22 -14.66 9.97 20.33
C LEU A 22 -14.55 11.23 21.21
N GLY A 23 -13.83 12.24 20.73
CA GLY A 23 -13.57 13.51 21.40
C GLY A 23 -14.80 14.37 21.61
N LYS A 24 -15.92 14.06 20.95
CA LYS A 24 -17.21 14.75 21.18
C LYS A 24 -17.69 14.68 22.63
N ASN A 25 -17.35 13.60 23.35
CA ASN A 25 -17.81 13.35 24.72
C ASN A 25 -16.70 12.82 25.65
N ASN A 26 -15.45 12.76 25.20
CA ASN A 26 -14.34 12.14 25.91
C ASN A 26 -13.06 12.96 25.73
N ILE A 27 -12.09 12.79 26.62
CA ILE A 27 -10.73 13.30 26.44
C ILE A 27 -9.97 12.22 25.68
N VAL A 28 -9.43 12.58 24.51
CA VAL A 28 -8.75 11.62 23.62
C VAL A 28 -7.35 12.12 23.29
N GLU A 29 -6.36 11.33 23.66
CA GLU A 29 -4.95 11.60 23.38
C GLU A 29 -4.36 10.55 22.45
N TYR A 30 -3.38 10.98 21.63
CA TYR A 30 -2.60 10.08 20.80
C TYR A 30 -1.24 9.84 21.43
N ILE A 31 -0.77 8.60 21.34
CA ILE A 31 0.64 8.27 21.47
C ILE A 31 1.11 7.74 20.13
N GLU A 32 1.98 8.50 19.47
CA GLU A 32 2.62 8.12 18.23
C GLU A 32 3.84 7.26 18.56
N VAL A 33 3.75 5.94 18.36
CA VAL A 33 4.78 4.96 18.78
C VAL A 33 5.63 4.43 17.62
N TYR A 34 5.30 4.80 16.39
CA TYR A 34 6.10 4.48 15.21
C TYR A 34 5.87 5.52 14.11
N GLU A 35 6.76 5.55 13.12
CA GLU A 35 6.61 6.35 11.90
C GLU A 35 6.81 5.44 10.69
N ARG A 36 6.02 5.66 9.63
CA ARG A 36 6.26 5.01 8.33
C ARG A 36 7.26 5.84 7.56
N THR A 37 8.35 5.20 7.15
CA THR A 37 9.39 5.83 6.34
C THR A 37 9.74 4.92 5.17
N GLN A 38 10.17 5.52 4.06
CA GLN A 38 10.66 4.77 2.91
C GLN A 38 11.90 3.97 3.29
N CYS A 39 11.96 2.71 2.87
CA CYS A 39 13.14 1.86 3.07
C CYS A 39 14.34 2.41 2.31
N LYS A 40 15.54 2.24 2.88
CA LYS A 40 16.79 2.53 2.16
C LYS A 40 16.95 1.52 1.02
N ILE A 41 17.23 2.03 -0.18
CA ILE A 41 17.57 1.18 -1.33
C ILE A 41 18.91 0.50 -1.06
N THR A 42 18.98 -0.79 -1.37
CA THR A 42 20.15 -1.65 -1.19
C THR A 42 20.43 -2.41 -2.49
N PRO A 43 21.64 -2.96 -2.70
CA PRO A 43 21.96 -3.73 -3.90
C PRO A 43 20.97 -4.87 -4.19
N SER A 44 20.45 -5.54 -3.16
CA SER A 44 19.45 -6.61 -3.32
C SER A 44 18.15 -6.13 -3.98
N HIS A 45 17.76 -4.86 -3.81
CA HIS A 45 16.59 -4.32 -4.50
C HIS A 45 16.83 -4.19 -6.02
N HIS A 46 18.05 -3.88 -6.45
CA HIS A 46 18.40 -3.84 -7.86
C HIS A 46 18.31 -5.24 -8.49
N GLU A 47 18.86 -6.24 -7.80
CA GLU A 47 18.85 -7.64 -8.25
C GLU A 47 17.42 -8.19 -8.35
N VAL A 48 16.60 -7.97 -7.33
CA VAL A 48 15.20 -8.44 -7.31
C VAL A 48 14.37 -7.74 -8.38
N LEU A 49 14.54 -6.43 -8.59
CA LEU A 49 13.82 -5.73 -9.65
C LEU A 49 14.20 -6.26 -11.04
N ALA A 50 15.50 -6.45 -11.30
CA ALA A 50 15.96 -7.01 -12.57
C ALA A 50 15.43 -8.44 -12.79
N GLN A 51 15.44 -9.28 -11.75
CA GLN A 51 14.87 -10.62 -11.81
C GLN A 51 13.36 -10.61 -12.08
N PHE A 52 12.62 -9.72 -11.42
CA PHE A 52 11.18 -9.58 -11.61
C PHE A 52 10.84 -9.15 -13.04
N LEU A 53 11.56 -8.14 -13.57
CA LEU A 53 11.33 -7.62 -14.92
C LEU A 53 11.66 -8.63 -16.03
N ASN A 54 12.51 -9.62 -15.75
CA ASN A 54 12.85 -10.71 -16.67
C ASN A 54 11.83 -11.87 -16.66
N ASN A 55 10.80 -11.81 -15.82
CA ASN A 55 9.78 -12.86 -15.70
C ASN A 55 8.41 -12.30 -16.06
N ASP A 56 7.87 -12.71 -17.21
CA ASP A 56 6.56 -12.28 -17.73
C ASP A 56 5.36 -12.74 -16.90
N LYS A 57 5.55 -13.66 -15.96
CA LYS A 57 4.50 -14.20 -15.06
C LYS A 57 4.46 -13.53 -13.69
N GLY A 58 5.16 -12.41 -13.50
CA GLY A 58 5.12 -11.66 -12.25
C GLY A 58 3.72 -11.14 -11.91
N VAL A 59 3.37 -11.10 -10.63
CA VAL A 59 2.16 -10.43 -10.12
C VAL A 59 2.57 -9.53 -8.96
N ILE A 60 2.04 -8.31 -8.93
CA ILE A 60 2.35 -7.31 -7.90
C ILE A 60 1.16 -7.24 -6.94
N THR A 61 1.43 -7.21 -5.64
CA THR A 61 0.40 -6.98 -4.61
C THR A 61 0.63 -5.67 -3.90
N ILE A 62 -0.43 -4.90 -3.64
CA ILE A 62 -0.38 -3.62 -2.92
C ILE A 62 -1.49 -3.56 -1.88
N THR A 63 -1.12 -3.22 -0.65
CA THR A 63 -2.04 -3.16 0.48
C THR A 63 -2.44 -1.73 0.88
N SER A 64 -1.78 -0.71 0.32
CA SER A 64 -2.14 0.69 0.53
C SER A 64 -1.65 1.61 -0.59
N VAL A 65 -2.28 2.77 -0.74
CA VAL A 65 -1.84 3.83 -1.67
C VAL A 65 -0.40 4.26 -1.38
N GLU A 66 -0.06 4.42 -0.09
CA GLU A 66 1.29 4.80 0.37
C GLU A 66 2.35 3.76 -0.04
N ASN A 67 2.00 2.47 0.03
CA ASN A 67 2.88 1.39 -0.40
C ASN A 67 3.12 1.44 -1.93
N LEU A 68 2.08 1.68 -2.73
CA LEU A 68 2.25 1.83 -4.18
C LEU A 68 3.07 3.06 -4.55
N SER A 69 2.79 4.22 -3.97
CA SER A 69 3.57 5.43 -4.24
C SER A 69 5.05 5.24 -3.88
N THR A 70 5.33 4.58 -2.75
CA THR A 70 6.70 4.31 -2.30
C THR A 70 7.41 3.33 -3.22
N MET A 71 6.73 2.24 -3.63
CA MET A 71 7.30 1.27 -4.58
C MET A 71 7.65 1.92 -5.91
N MET A 72 6.76 2.75 -6.47
CA MET A 72 7.01 3.43 -7.74
C MET A 72 8.21 4.39 -7.64
N ALA A 73 8.31 5.16 -6.56
CA ALA A 73 9.46 6.04 -6.32
C ALA A 73 10.77 5.24 -6.15
N MET A 74 10.74 4.09 -5.48
CA MET A 74 11.91 3.21 -5.37
C MET A 74 12.33 2.64 -6.73
N ILE A 75 11.38 2.19 -7.55
CA ILE A 75 11.66 1.69 -8.90
C ILE A 75 12.25 2.79 -9.76
N GLU A 76 11.69 4.01 -9.74
CA GLU A 76 12.20 5.15 -10.49
C GLU A 76 13.64 5.50 -10.09
N GLN A 77 13.96 5.45 -8.80
CA GLN A 77 15.33 5.66 -8.30
C GLN A 77 16.31 4.56 -8.70
N ILE A 78 15.84 3.30 -8.77
CA ILE A 78 16.67 2.14 -9.15
C ILE A 78 16.91 2.10 -10.66
N ASN A 79 15.83 2.27 -11.44
CA ASN A 79 15.81 2.21 -12.90
C ASN A 79 14.56 2.95 -13.43
N ALA A 80 14.75 4.17 -13.92
CA ALA A 80 13.67 4.99 -14.46
C ALA A 80 12.92 4.34 -15.63
N ASP A 81 13.61 3.57 -16.48
CA ASP A 81 12.98 2.90 -17.62
C ASP A 81 12.03 1.76 -17.18
N ALA A 82 12.29 1.16 -16.01
CA ALA A 82 11.44 0.12 -15.44
C ALA A 82 10.06 0.62 -14.99
N VAL A 83 9.88 1.94 -14.81
CA VAL A 83 8.61 2.55 -14.36
C VAL A 83 7.48 2.29 -15.35
N GLN A 84 7.77 2.19 -16.65
CA GLN A 84 6.73 1.85 -17.63
C GLN A 84 6.51 0.34 -17.69
N SER A 85 7.58 -0.45 -17.67
CA SER A 85 7.49 -1.92 -17.69
C SER A 85 6.66 -2.45 -16.52
N ILE A 86 6.85 -1.93 -15.30
CA ILE A 86 6.14 -2.42 -14.11
C ILE A 86 4.62 -2.24 -14.20
N LYS A 87 4.13 -1.22 -14.93
CA LYS A 87 2.70 -0.92 -15.05
C LYS A 87 1.93 -1.90 -15.94
N HIS A 88 2.65 -2.71 -16.71
CA HIS A 88 2.08 -3.76 -17.56
C HIS A 88 1.86 -5.07 -16.80
N TYR A 89 2.41 -5.22 -15.60
CA TYR A 89 2.21 -6.39 -14.77
C TYR A 89 0.84 -6.33 -14.07
N PRO A 90 0.18 -7.48 -13.87
CA PRO A 90 -1.02 -7.54 -13.06
C PRO A 90 -0.79 -7.02 -11.64
N LEU A 91 -1.69 -6.13 -11.20
CA LEU A 91 -1.67 -5.52 -9.88
C LEU A 91 -2.89 -5.98 -9.06
N VAL A 92 -2.65 -6.68 -7.97
CA VAL A 92 -3.70 -7.07 -7.02
C VAL A 92 -3.71 -6.12 -5.83
N VAL A 93 -4.87 -5.54 -5.52
CA VAL A 93 -5.01 -4.53 -4.48
C VAL A 93 -6.10 -4.88 -3.46
N LEU A 94 -5.95 -4.43 -2.22
CA LEU A 94 -6.93 -4.72 -1.15
C LEU A 94 -8.23 -3.92 -1.23
N SER A 95 -8.30 -2.84 -2.02
CA SER A 95 -9.50 -2.00 -2.04
C SER A 95 -9.62 -1.17 -3.31
N GLU A 96 -10.86 -0.81 -3.65
CA GLU A 96 -11.17 0.05 -4.80
C GLU A 96 -10.44 1.41 -4.71
N ARG A 97 -10.26 1.94 -3.50
CA ARG A 97 -9.49 3.18 -3.29
C ARG A 97 -8.06 3.07 -3.84
N ILE A 98 -7.41 1.92 -3.66
CA ILE A 98 -6.06 1.68 -4.17
C ILE A 98 -6.11 1.51 -5.69
N LYS A 99 -7.12 0.80 -6.21
CA LYS A 99 -7.32 0.64 -7.66
C LYS A 99 -7.47 1.97 -8.38
N ILE A 100 -8.31 2.87 -7.88
CA ILE A 100 -8.50 4.21 -8.46
C ILE A 100 -7.17 4.96 -8.52
N TYR A 101 -6.39 4.91 -7.44
CA TYR A 101 -5.06 5.54 -7.44
C TYR A 101 -4.10 4.87 -8.43
N ALA A 102 -4.06 3.53 -8.48
CA ALA A 102 -3.23 2.78 -9.41
C ALA A 102 -3.56 3.10 -10.88
N GLN A 103 -4.85 3.21 -11.21
CA GLN A 103 -5.32 3.65 -12.52
C GLN A 103 -4.84 5.07 -12.85
N SER A 104 -4.92 5.99 -11.89
CA SER A 104 -4.48 7.38 -12.09
C SER A 104 -2.98 7.53 -12.40
N ILE A 105 -2.16 6.56 -11.99
CA ILE A 105 -0.71 6.54 -12.28
C ILE A 105 -0.33 5.60 -13.42
N GLY A 106 -1.33 5.03 -14.12
CA GLY A 106 -1.16 4.33 -15.39
C GLY A 106 -1.10 2.80 -15.34
N PHE A 107 -1.46 2.16 -14.21
CA PHE A 107 -1.69 0.71 -14.21
C PHE A 107 -2.98 0.37 -14.96
N ASN A 108 -2.94 -0.66 -15.81
CA ASN A 108 -4.05 -1.06 -16.67
C ASN A 108 -4.66 -2.43 -16.32
N GLN A 109 -3.91 -3.32 -15.66
CA GLN A 109 -4.36 -4.63 -15.20
C GLN A 109 -4.44 -4.63 -13.68
N ILE A 110 -5.64 -4.41 -13.13
CA ILE A 110 -5.82 -4.26 -11.68
C ILE A 110 -7.02 -5.08 -11.20
N GLU A 111 -6.76 -6.00 -10.27
CA GLU A 111 -7.77 -6.82 -9.60
C GLU A 111 -7.91 -6.40 -8.13
N VAL A 112 -9.14 -6.37 -7.63
CA VAL A 112 -9.42 -5.99 -6.23
C VAL A 112 -9.79 -7.23 -5.45
N ALA A 113 -9.03 -7.52 -4.39
CA ALA A 113 -9.36 -8.59 -3.47
C ALA A 113 -10.76 -8.40 -2.87
N GLN A 114 -11.60 -9.43 -3.00
CA GLN A 114 -12.96 -9.41 -2.44
C GLN A 114 -12.98 -9.29 -0.91
N LYS A 115 -11.91 -9.75 -0.26
CA LYS A 115 -11.69 -9.61 1.18
C LYS A 115 -10.38 -8.85 1.43
N THR A 116 -10.40 -7.96 2.41
CA THR A 116 -9.23 -7.16 2.81
C THR A 116 -8.30 -7.98 3.73
N ASN A 117 -7.90 -9.17 3.31
CA ASN A 117 -7.03 -10.08 4.06
C ASN A 117 -6.23 -10.96 3.09
N ASP A 118 -5.34 -11.79 3.64
CA ASP A 118 -4.43 -12.63 2.86
C ASP A 118 -5.20 -13.63 1.97
N GLU A 119 -6.25 -14.26 2.48
CA GLU A 119 -7.11 -15.15 1.69
C GLU A 119 -7.74 -14.44 0.48
N GLY A 120 -8.16 -13.18 0.67
CA GLY A 120 -8.72 -12.37 -0.40
C GLY A 120 -7.69 -12.03 -1.48
N LEU A 121 -6.44 -11.73 -1.08
CA LEU A 121 -5.34 -11.50 -2.02
C LEU A 121 -5.02 -12.76 -2.82
N VAL A 122 -4.86 -13.91 -2.16
CA VAL A 122 -4.54 -15.17 -2.83
C VAL A 122 -5.61 -15.53 -3.86
N LYS A 123 -6.90 -15.44 -3.49
CA LYS A 123 -7.99 -15.71 -4.43
C LYS A 123 -8.01 -14.75 -5.63
N ALA A 124 -7.65 -13.49 -5.40
CA ALA A 124 -7.54 -12.52 -6.49
C ALA A 124 -6.37 -12.84 -7.43
N ILE A 125 -5.23 -13.29 -6.90
CA ILE A 125 -4.10 -13.76 -7.70
C ILE A 125 -4.51 -14.99 -8.54
N ASP A 126 -5.20 -15.95 -7.93
CA ASP A 126 -5.69 -17.16 -8.61
C ASP A 126 -6.64 -16.82 -9.78
N SER A 127 -7.41 -15.74 -9.68
CA SER A 127 -8.34 -15.31 -10.74
C SER A 127 -7.68 -14.67 -11.97
N ILE A 128 -6.40 -14.30 -11.87
CA ILE A 128 -5.62 -13.68 -12.94
C ILE A 128 -4.77 -14.72 -13.69
N SER A 129 -4.58 -15.90 -13.07
CA SER A 129 -3.72 -16.99 -13.56
C SER A 129 -4.42 -17.88 -14.59
#